data_AF-A0A950L752-F1
#
_entry.id   AF-A0A950L752-F1
#
_cell.length_a   1.000
_cell.length_b   1.000
_cell.length_c   1.000
_cell.angle_alpha   90.00
_cell.angle_beta   90.00
_cell.angle_gamma   90.00
#
_symmetry.space_group_name_H-M   'P 1'
#
loop_
_entity.id
_entity.type
_entity.pdbx_description
1 polymer ?
#
loop_
_entity_poly.entity_id
_entity_poly.type
_entity_poly.pdbx_seq_one_letter_code
_entity_poly.pdbx_strand_id
1 'polypeptide(L)'
;ATVDSQVEDAWNRWYDETHLPEIVACPGFRSGQRYVTTAPDGSRRYVAIYEVDGPEAILGPQFQARRGWAEFSGRVRWETQLFSRLAVIAGRKV
;
A
#
# COMPACT_ATOMS: atom_id res chain seq x y z
N ALA A 1 7.33 3.41 -0.72
CA ALA A 1 7.78 3.81 0.60
C ALA A 1 9.26 3.46 0.77
N THR A 2 9.99 4.31 1.48
CA THR A 2 11.34 4.06 1.97
C THR A 2 11.30 4.27 3.47
N VAL A 3 11.73 3.27 4.22
CA VAL A 3 11.55 3.17 5.68
C VAL A 3 12.93 3.27 6.32
N ASP A 4 13.00 3.98 7.44
CA ASP A 4 14.20 4.00 8.26
C ASP A 4 14.55 2.58 8.73
N SER A 5 15.81 2.17 8.54
CA SER A 5 16.27 0.81 8.81
C SER A 5 16.11 0.40 10.28
N GLN A 6 16.10 1.35 11.23
CA GLN A 6 15.95 1.03 12.65
C GLN A 6 14.54 0.53 13.02
N VAL A 7 13.53 0.83 12.20
CA VAL A 7 12.14 0.46 12.46
C VAL A 7 11.55 -0.44 11.38
N GLU A 8 12.34 -0.82 10.37
CA GLU A 8 11.89 -1.51 9.16
C GLU A 8 11.20 -2.84 9.47
N ASP A 9 11.77 -3.67 10.35
CA ASP A 9 11.18 -4.97 10.72
C ASP A 9 9.84 -4.82 11.46
N ALA A 10 9.76 -3.87 12.39
CA ALA A 10 8.53 -3.58 13.13
C ALA A 10 7.44 -3.01 12.20
N TRP A 11 7.84 -2.10 11.29
CA TRP A 11 6.96 -1.55 10.27
C TRP A 11 6.44 -2.64 9.33
N ASN A 12 7.30 -3.55 8.86
CA ASN A 12 6.91 -4.64 7.97
C ASN A 12 5.85 -5.54 8.62
N ARG A 13 6.07 -5.93 9.89
CA ARG A 13 5.15 -6.74 10.69
C ARG A 13 3.80 -6.04 10.87
N TRP A 14 3.82 -4.79 11.35
CA TRP A 14 2.59 -3.99 11.50
C TRP A 14 1.84 -3.85 10.18
N TYR A 15 2.56 -3.66 9.07
CA TYR A 15 1.92 -3.51 7.77
C TYR A 15 1.21 -4.81 7.36
N ASP A 16 1.85 -5.98 7.51
CA ASP A 16 1.24 -7.28 7.16
C ASP A 16 0.09 -7.66 8.08
N GLU A 17 0.27 -7.50 9.39
CA GLU A 17 -0.65 -8.03 10.40
C GLU A 17 -1.78 -7.06 10.74
N THR A 18 -1.62 -5.75 10.48
CA THR A 18 -2.59 -4.72 10.86
C THR A 18 -2.98 -3.82 9.70
N HIS A 19 -2.03 -3.06 9.15
CA HIS A 19 -2.38 -1.98 8.22
C HIS A 19 -3.03 -2.49 6.93
N LEU A 20 -2.41 -3.44 6.24
CA LEU A 20 -2.94 -3.96 4.97
C LEU A 20 -4.33 -4.61 5.15
N PRO A 21 -4.56 -5.50 6.14
CA PRO A 21 -5.89 -6.02 6.43
C PRO A 21 -6.93 -4.94 6.73
N GLU A 22 -6.59 -3.94 7.56
CA GLU A 22 -7.51 -2.87 7.93
C GLU A 22 -7.89 -1.96 6.74
N ILE A 23 -6.94 -1.69 5.85
CA ILE A 23 -7.20 -0.92 4.63
C ILE A 23 -8.07 -1.73 3.67
N VAL A 24 -7.78 -3.02 3.45
CA VAL A 24 -8.59 -3.88 2.56
C VAL A 24 -10.02 -4.08 3.11
N ALA A 25 -10.21 -4.03 4.42
CA ALA A 25 -11.54 -4.10 5.04
C ALA A 25 -12.36 -2.80 4.88
N CYS A 26 -11.77 -1.70 4.41
CA CYS A 26 -12.51 -0.46 4.19
C CYS A 26 -13.48 -0.57 3.01
N PRO A 27 -14.68 0.04 3.08
CA PRO A 27 -15.61 0.07 1.96
C PRO A 27 -14.97 0.62 0.68
N GLY A 28 -15.18 -0.06 -0.44
CA GLY A 28 -14.62 0.30 -1.74
C GLY A 28 -13.21 -0.20 -2.01
N PHE A 29 -12.54 -0.89 -1.07
CA PHE A 29 -11.28 -1.58 -1.30
C PHE A 29 -11.54 -3.06 -1.61
N ARG A 30 -11.00 -3.53 -2.73
CA ARG A 30 -11.26 -4.89 -3.27
C ARG A 30 -10.12 -5.85 -2.94
N SER A 31 -8.90 -5.37 -3.03
CA SER A 31 -7.70 -6.15 -2.75
C SER A 31 -6.52 -5.23 -2.42
N GLY A 32 -5.50 -5.80 -1.78
CA GLY A 32 -4.25 -5.12 -1.49
C GLY A 32 -3.09 -6.09 -1.65
N GLN A 33 -2.01 -5.63 -2.29
CA GLN A 33 -0.75 -6.37 -2.41
C GLN A 33 0.41 -5.47 -2.02
N ARG A 34 1.42 -6.05 -1.36
CA ARG A 34 2.65 -5.35 -1.02
C ARG A 34 3.84 -6.02 -1.70
N TYR A 35 4.76 -5.20 -2.16
CA TYR A 35 5.95 -5.58 -2.89
C TYR A 35 7.17 -4.93 -2.25
N VAL A 36 8.28 -5.64 -2.29
CA VAL A 36 9.61 -5.11 -2.01
C VAL A 36 10.43 -5.12 -3.30
N THR A 37 11.23 -4.09 -3.52
CA THR A 37 12.13 -4.03 -4.67
C THR A 37 13.16 -5.14 -4.61
N THR A 38 13.48 -5.72 -5.76
CA THR A 38 14.63 -6.62 -5.95
C THR A 38 15.85 -5.88 -6.50
N ALA A 39 15.70 -4.59 -6.85
CA ALA A 39 16.77 -3.77 -7.38
C ALA A 39 17.74 -3.35 -6.25
N PRO A 40 19.07 -3.43 -6.47
CA PRO A 40 20.07 -3.08 -5.46
C PRO A 40 20.09 -1.60 -5.05
N ASP A 41 19.65 -0.69 -5.93
CA ASP A 41 19.76 0.77 -5.80
C ASP A 41 18.40 1.50 -5.83
N GLY A 42 17.31 0.76 -5.64
CA GLY A 42 15.95 1.30 -5.79
C GLY A 42 15.64 2.41 -4.78
N SER A 43 15.37 3.63 -5.28
CA SER A 43 14.98 4.80 -4.46
C SER A 43 13.68 4.62 -3.66
N ARG A 44 12.86 3.61 -4.04
CA ARG A 44 11.66 3.16 -3.32
C ARG A 44 11.77 1.67 -3.04
N ARG A 45 11.89 1.33 -1.76
CA ARG A 45 12.06 -0.07 -1.35
C ARG A 45 10.76 -0.86 -1.36
N TYR A 46 9.65 -0.22 -0.98
CA TYR A 46 8.35 -0.89 -0.87
C TYR A 46 7.29 -0.23 -1.74
N VAL A 47 6.38 -1.02 -2.29
CA VAL A 47 5.17 -0.55 -2.98
C VAL A 47 3.98 -1.32 -2.43
N ALA A 48 2.88 -0.62 -2.15
CA ALA A 48 1.60 -1.25 -1.92
C ALA A 48 0.64 -0.82 -3.04
N ILE A 49 -0.09 -1.77 -3.61
CA ILE A 49 -1.10 -1.53 -4.63
C ILE A 49 -2.42 -1.99 -4.05
N TYR A 50 -3.41 -1.10 -4.11
CA TYR A 50 -4.78 -1.40 -3.73
C TYR A 50 -5.66 -1.29 -4.96
N GLU A 51 -6.53 -2.27 -5.15
CA GLU A 51 -7.62 -2.16 -6.12
C GLU A 51 -8.84 -1.59 -5.39
N VAL A 52 -9.41 -0.52 -5.93
CA VAL A 52 -10.59 0.15 -5.36
C VAL A 52 -11.68 0.30 -6.40
N ASP A 53 -12.94 0.39 -5.95
CA ASP A 53 -14.10 0.55 -6.84
C ASP A 53 -14.11 1.92 -7.55
N GLY A 54 -13.54 2.95 -6.92
CA GLY A 54 -13.46 4.31 -7.45
C GLY A 54 -12.70 5.28 -6.55
N PRO A 55 -12.46 6.53 -6.99
CA PRO A 55 -11.76 7.56 -6.22
C PRO A 55 -12.44 7.89 -4.88
N GLU A 56 -13.75 7.71 -4.77
CA GLU A 56 -14.52 7.93 -3.56
C GLU A 56 -14.12 6.99 -2.41
N ALA A 57 -13.58 5.80 -2.71
CA ALA A 57 -13.15 4.84 -1.69
C ALA A 57 -12.10 5.45 -0.74
N ILE A 58 -11.17 6.24 -1.28
CA ILE A 58 -10.12 6.90 -0.48
C ILE A 58 -10.61 8.15 0.26
N LEU A 59 -11.86 8.59 0.04
CA LEU A 59 -12.46 9.72 0.75
C LEU A 59 -13.29 9.28 1.95
N GLY A 60 -13.62 7.98 2.04
CA GLY A 60 -14.45 7.42 3.09
C GLY A 60 -13.85 7.56 4.50
N PRO A 61 -14.68 7.78 5.54
CA PRO A 61 -14.21 8.05 6.90
C PRO A 61 -13.40 6.88 7.49
N GLN A 62 -13.75 5.65 7.13
CA GLN A 62 -13.04 4.46 7.59
C GLN A 62 -11.59 4.40 7.10
N PHE A 63 -11.35 4.75 5.83
CA PHE A 63 -10.00 4.82 5.28
C PHE A 63 -9.26 6.03 5.86
N GLN A 64 -9.92 7.19 5.99
CA GLN A 64 -9.32 8.39 6.57
C GLN A 64 -8.85 8.19 8.02
N ALA A 65 -9.55 7.37 8.81
CA ALA A 65 -9.14 7.03 10.17
C ALA A 65 -7.93 6.09 10.24
N ARG A 66 -7.67 5.30 9.20
CA ARG A 66 -6.63 4.25 9.16
C ARG A 66 -5.40 4.59 8.34
N ARG A 67 -5.54 5.49 7.36
CA ARG A 67 -4.45 5.91 6.50
C ARG A 67 -3.33 6.57 7.30
N GLY A 68 -2.11 6.44 6.81
CA GLY A 68 -0.91 6.97 7.47
C GLY A 68 -0.04 5.85 8.01
N TRP A 69 0.84 6.19 8.94
CA TRP A 69 1.95 5.32 9.36
C TRP A 69 1.96 5.01 10.85
N ALA A 70 0.87 5.29 11.58
CA ALA A 70 0.77 5.10 13.02
C ALA A 70 2.01 5.66 13.75
N GLU A 71 2.63 4.85 14.62
CA GLU A 71 3.87 5.15 15.35
C GLU A 71 5.10 5.34 14.46
N PHE A 72 5.07 4.89 13.20
CA PHE A 72 6.14 5.06 12.21
C PHE A 72 6.08 6.41 11.47
N SER A 73 5.16 7.30 11.85
CA SER A 73 5.06 8.66 11.28
C SER A 73 6.39 9.41 11.42
N GLY A 74 6.88 9.97 10.30
CA GLY A 74 8.20 10.62 10.24
C GLY A 74 9.38 9.67 10.00
N ARG A 75 9.18 8.35 10.09
CA ARG A 75 10.19 7.31 9.75
C ARG A 75 9.97 6.69 8.37
N VAL A 76 8.92 7.10 7.67
CA VAL A 76 8.54 6.59 6.34
C VAL A 76 8.44 7.74 5.36
N ARG A 77 9.25 7.70 4.29
CA ARG A 77 9.06 8.54 3.09
C ARG A 77 8.17 7.81 2.09
N TRP A 78 7.15 8.48 1.58
CA TRP A 78 6.13 7.85 0.75
C TRP A 78 5.49 8.86 -0.21
N GLU A 79 4.75 8.31 -1.15
CA GLU A 79 3.87 9.04 -2.06
C GLU A 79 2.73 8.09 -2.44
N THR A 80 1.57 8.64 -2.75
CA THR A 80 0.41 7.89 -3.22
C THR A 80 -0.16 8.57 -4.46
N GLN A 81 -0.54 7.76 -5.43
CA GLN A 81 -1.22 8.22 -6.64
C GLN A 81 -2.33 7.23 -6.97
N LEU A 82 -3.45 7.76 -7.47
CA LEU A 82 -4.55 6.95 -8.00
C LEU A 82 -4.36 6.78 -9.50
N PHE A 83 -4.56 5.56 -9.98
CA PHE A 83 -4.41 5.19 -11.38
C PHE A 83 -5.70 4.56 -11.89
N SER A 84 -6.08 4.91 -13.11
CA SER A 84 -7.14 4.20 -13.84
C SER A 84 -6.52 3.08 -14.67
N ARG A 85 -7.15 1.91 -14.66
CA ARG A 85 -6.71 0.77 -15.47
C ARG A 85 -7.07 1.02 -16.93
N LEU A 86 -6.07 1.09 -17.81
CA LEU A 86 -6.28 1.29 -19.25
C LEU A 86 -6.60 -0.01 -20.00
N ALA A 87 -5.99 -1.13 -19.60
CA ALA A 87 -6.22 -2.43 -20.18
C ALA A 87 -5.94 -3.55 -19.17
N VAL A 88 -6.62 -4.67 -19.32
CA VAL A 88 -6.26 -5.95 -18.69
C VAL A 88 -5.90 -6.90 -19.81
N ILE A 89 -4.67 -7.40 -19.81
CA ILE A 89 -4.27 -8.51 -20.67
C ILE A 89 -4.25 -9.75 -19.79
N ALA A 90 -5.35 -10.51 -19.80
CA ALA A 90 -5.36 -11.84 -19.18
C ALA A 90 -4.50 -12.78 -20.04
N GLY A 91 -3.60 -13.52 -19.39
CA GLY A 91 -2.44 -14.16 -20.03
C GLY A 91 -2.72 -15.01 -21.28
N ARG A 92 -1.71 -15.07 -22.14
CA ARG A 92 -1.57 -16.09 -23.19
C ARG A 92 -1.52 -17.46 -22.51
N LYS A 93 -2.43 -18.37 -22.87
CA LYS A 93 -2.40 -19.77 -22.40
C LYS A 93 -1.01 -20.34 -22.67
N VAL A 94 -0.38 -20.92 -21.64
CA VAL A 94 0.77 -21.82 -21.80
C VAL A 94 0.25 -23.14 -22.35
#